data_AF-A0A1V1ZI01-F1
#
_entry.id   AF-A0A1V1ZI01-F1
#
_cell.length_a   1.000
_cell.length_b   1.000
_cell.length_c   1.000
_cell.angle_alpha   90.00
_cell.angle_beta   90.00
_cell.angle_gamma   90.00
#
_symmetry.space_group_name_H-M   'P 1'
#
loop_
_entity.id
_entity.type
_entity.pdbx_description
1 polymer ?
#
loop_
_entity_poly.entity_id
_entity_poly.type
_entity_poly.pdbx_seq_one_letter_code
_entity_poly.pdbx_strand_id
1 'polypeptide(L)'
;MKIAYIGGSWSSNIGNAFYNLGTGALFKQIAGIEAYFVPDPPQWKADTKNDFDFIAHLDVDLVLLTGPCLNLRLDKIFGATFKALKARRVKIGFLSAGMSLYDEGEAKHVAAFLNEIQPSFIFTRDTQVINFLKPKMKDAIFYDGLCASMFLNDAVTLPSLINKAHYYVYNFDKSNEPQLYYNNGDITITTPKKSIFKSSTPLDETFNGLPIIRTNNNEIDLGYEELYKRKDTYHSDLPYGYLSLLKDAKTVFSERVHTCAATLILGGTAQYIPKSTRSFEKRSNIFERIGLSDIFNKPVSLDFNYLNKEKENMVKALKEVLAEL
;
A
#
# COMPACT_ATOMS: atom_id res chain seq x y z
N MET A 1 23.79 12.76 -0.57
CA MET A 1 23.61 11.34 -0.19
C MET A 1 22.85 10.62 -1.28
N LYS A 2 23.36 9.50 -1.79
CA LYS A 2 22.70 8.62 -2.77
C LYS A 2 21.84 7.59 -2.03
N ILE A 3 20.55 7.54 -2.33
CA ILE A 3 19.57 6.67 -1.68
C ILE A 3 18.91 5.79 -2.74
N ALA A 4 18.99 4.48 -2.59
CA ALA A 4 18.13 3.56 -3.34
C ALA A 4 16.90 3.23 -2.50
N TYR A 5 15.70 3.44 -3.05
CA TYR A 5 14.47 2.99 -2.40
C TYR A 5 13.84 1.85 -3.19
N ILE A 6 13.73 0.70 -2.52
CA ILE A 6 13.23 -0.55 -3.08
C ILE A 6 11.71 -0.52 -3.00
N GLY A 7 11.07 -0.38 -4.16
CA GLY A 7 9.61 -0.36 -4.28
C GLY A 7 9.03 -1.72 -4.60
N GLY A 8 7.83 -2.00 -4.09
CA GLY A 8 7.16 -3.27 -4.34
C GLY A 8 6.74 -3.43 -5.79
N SER A 9 6.75 -4.66 -6.30
CA SER A 9 6.39 -4.99 -7.68
C SER A 9 4.94 -4.58 -7.99
N TRP A 10 4.76 -3.55 -8.81
CA TRP A 10 3.43 -3.10 -9.24
C TRP A 10 2.73 -4.05 -10.21
N SER A 11 3.46 -4.95 -10.90
CA SER A 11 2.85 -5.94 -11.82
C SER A 11 2.11 -7.04 -11.07
N SER A 12 2.46 -7.30 -9.81
CA SER A 12 1.77 -8.25 -8.93
C SER A 12 0.50 -7.68 -8.29
N ASN A 13 0.49 -6.36 -8.06
CA ASN A 13 -0.56 -5.66 -7.36
C ASN A 13 -0.40 -4.16 -7.62
N ILE A 14 -1.37 -3.55 -8.32
CA ILE A 14 -1.28 -2.13 -8.68
C ILE A 14 -1.21 -1.20 -7.45
N GLY A 15 -1.73 -1.63 -6.29
CA GLY A 15 -1.61 -0.88 -5.05
C GLY A 15 -0.16 -0.63 -4.62
N ASN A 16 0.80 -1.43 -5.11
CA ASN A 16 2.22 -1.19 -4.87
C ASN A 16 2.72 0.06 -5.59
N ALA A 17 2.20 0.35 -6.78
CA ALA A 17 2.51 1.57 -7.51
C ALA A 17 2.21 2.83 -6.68
N PHE A 18 1.13 2.81 -5.90
CA PHE A 18 0.63 4.00 -5.21
C PHE A 18 1.59 4.46 -4.11
N TYR A 19 2.13 3.54 -3.29
CA TYR A 19 3.13 3.92 -2.30
C TYR A 19 4.54 4.08 -2.91
N ASN A 20 4.86 3.43 -4.03
CA ASN A 20 6.10 3.68 -4.76
C ASN A 20 6.16 5.12 -5.29
N LEU A 21 5.09 5.58 -5.95
CA LEU A 21 4.97 6.94 -6.48
C LEU A 21 4.99 7.97 -5.34
N GLY A 22 4.24 7.73 -4.27
CA GLY A 22 4.23 8.59 -3.09
C GLY A 22 5.59 8.67 -2.40
N THR A 23 6.35 7.58 -2.33
CA THR A 23 7.74 7.62 -1.82
C THR A 23 8.62 8.54 -2.66
N GLY A 24 8.50 8.48 -3.99
CA GLY A 24 9.23 9.39 -4.88
C GLY A 24 8.87 10.86 -4.62
N ALA A 25 7.59 11.17 -4.39
CA ALA A 25 7.16 12.54 -4.05
C ALA A 25 7.65 12.99 -2.67
N LEU A 26 7.69 12.11 -1.67
CA LEU A 26 8.28 12.40 -0.36
C LEU A 26 9.77 12.79 -0.51
N PHE A 27 10.56 12.02 -1.25
CA PHE A 27 11.98 12.34 -1.42
C PHE A 27 12.24 13.64 -2.19
N LYS A 28 11.37 14.02 -3.13
CA LYS A 28 11.46 15.34 -3.80
C LYS A 28 11.34 16.53 -2.83
N GLN A 29 10.79 16.33 -1.63
CA GLN A 29 10.67 17.36 -0.59
C GLN A 29 11.94 17.49 0.29
N ILE A 30 12.94 16.64 0.06
CA ILE A 30 14.19 16.59 0.81
C ILE A 30 15.32 17.05 -0.11
N ALA A 31 15.97 18.17 0.24
CA ALA A 31 17.11 18.69 -0.51
C ALA A 31 18.39 17.93 -0.17
N GLY A 32 19.34 17.88 -1.12
CA GLY A 32 20.68 17.29 -0.90
C GLY A 32 20.74 15.76 -0.97
N ILE A 33 19.63 15.10 -1.32
CA ILE A 33 19.58 13.66 -1.59
C ILE A 33 19.41 13.41 -3.09
N GLU A 34 19.99 12.31 -3.55
CA GLU A 34 19.76 11.75 -4.88
C GLU A 34 19.07 10.40 -4.70
N ALA A 35 17.77 10.34 -4.97
CA ALA A 35 16.94 9.18 -4.70
C ALA A 35 16.64 8.40 -5.99
N TYR A 36 16.94 7.11 -6.00
CA TYR A 36 16.74 6.21 -7.12
C TYR A 36 15.67 5.16 -6.78
N PHE A 37 14.65 5.07 -7.63
CA PHE A 37 13.69 3.97 -7.58
C PHE A 37 14.38 2.68 -8.03
N VAL A 38 14.30 1.64 -7.20
CA VAL A 38 14.82 0.32 -7.54
C VAL A 38 13.68 -0.70 -7.40
N PRO A 39 13.46 -1.56 -8.41
CA PRO A 39 12.47 -2.63 -8.29
C PRO A 39 12.86 -3.64 -7.21
N ASP A 40 11.86 -4.20 -6.54
CA ASP A 40 12.04 -5.32 -5.63
C ASP A 40 12.49 -6.59 -6.37
N PRO A 41 13.16 -7.51 -5.66
CA PRO A 41 13.67 -8.73 -6.27
C PRO A 41 12.51 -9.72 -6.51
N PRO A 42 12.55 -10.54 -7.60
CA PRO A 42 11.47 -11.47 -7.97
C PRO A 42 11.16 -12.54 -6.91
N GLN A 43 12.04 -12.71 -5.93
CA GLN A 43 11.97 -13.63 -4.81
C GLN A 43 10.69 -13.47 -3.99
N TRP A 44 10.04 -12.30 -4.03
CA TRP A 44 8.73 -12.12 -3.44
C TRP A 44 7.65 -13.03 -4.06
N LYS A 45 7.76 -13.37 -5.34
CA LYS A 45 6.82 -14.27 -6.02
C LYS A 45 7.25 -15.73 -5.97
N ALA A 46 8.52 -16.02 -6.23
CA ALA A 46 9.03 -17.39 -6.32
C ALA A 46 10.49 -17.49 -5.92
N ASP A 47 10.93 -18.64 -5.42
CA ASP A 47 12.35 -18.88 -5.19
C ASP A 47 13.10 -18.88 -6.53
N THR A 48 14.11 -18.03 -6.64
CA THR A 48 14.95 -17.92 -7.83
C THR A 48 16.28 -18.65 -7.62
N LYS A 49 16.84 -19.17 -8.71
CA LYS A 49 18.21 -19.71 -8.74
C LYS A 49 18.99 -18.91 -9.77
N ASN A 50 20.18 -18.44 -9.39
CA ASN A 50 21.11 -17.69 -10.25
C ASN A 50 20.59 -16.33 -10.74
N ASP A 51 19.65 -15.68 -10.02
CA ASP A 51 19.27 -14.31 -10.35
C ASP A 51 20.42 -13.34 -10.05
N PHE A 52 20.44 -12.23 -10.79
CA PHE A 52 21.40 -11.15 -10.54
C PHE A 52 20.91 -10.32 -9.36
N ASP A 53 21.63 -10.34 -8.24
CA ASP A 53 21.35 -9.48 -7.08
C ASP A 53 21.69 -8.03 -7.41
N PHE A 54 20.80 -7.37 -8.14
CA PHE A 54 20.94 -5.99 -8.59
C PHE A 54 21.17 -5.04 -7.41
N ILE A 55 20.46 -5.27 -6.29
CA ILE A 55 20.47 -4.39 -5.12
C ILE A 55 21.84 -4.44 -4.43
N ALA A 56 22.45 -5.62 -4.30
CA ALA A 56 23.78 -5.76 -3.68
C ALA A 56 24.91 -5.05 -4.43
N HIS A 57 24.70 -4.70 -5.71
CA HIS A 57 25.70 -4.08 -6.58
C HIS A 57 25.52 -2.56 -6.74
N LEU A 58 24.51 -1.96 -6.11
CA LEU A 58 24.26 -0.51 -6.21
C LEU A 58 25.40 0.31 -5.58
N ASP A 59 25.73 1.45 -6.20
CA ASP A 59 26.64 2.46 -5.65
C ASP A 59 25.83 3.57 -4.96
N VAL A 60 25.40 3.29 -3.72
CA VAL A 60 24.57 4.19 -2.92
C VAL A 60 25.03 4.19 -1.46
N ASP A 61 24.68 5.25 -0.73
CA ASP A 61 25.02 5.40 0.69
C ASP A 61 24.00 4.67 1.59
N LEU A 62 22.75 4.57 1.12
CA LEU A 62 21.61 4.04 1.87
C LEU A 62 20.66 3.27 0.95
N VAL A 63 20.25 2.08 1.40
CA VAL A 63 19.17 1.28 0.80
C VAL A 63 17.96 1.30 1.72
N LEU A 64 16.80 1.63 1.17
CA LEU A 64 15.53 1.70 1.89
C LEU A 64 14.54 0.67 1.37
N LEU A 65 14.07 -0.20 2.26
CA LEU A 65 12.93 -1.05 1.97
C LEU A 65 11.63 -0.29 2.23
N THR A 66 10.74 -0.27 1.23
CA THR A 66 9.51 0.51 1.30
C THR A 66 8.25 -0.36 1.35
N GLY A 67 7.21 0.14 2.02
CA GLY A 67 5.89 -0.51 2.04
C GLY A 67 5.79 -1.66 3.06
N PRO A 68 4.77 -2.55 2.94
CA PRO A 68 4.50 -3.63 3.88
C PRO A 68 5.48 -4.81 3.73
N CYS A 69 6.77 -4.54 3.95
CA CYS A 69 7.89 -5.43 3.69
C CYS A 69 8.30 -6.29 4.90
N LEU A 70 7.73 -6.07 6.08
CA LEU A 70 8.08 -6.79 7.31
C LEU A 70 7.27 -8.08 7.38
N ASN A 71 7.87 -9.22 7.04
CA ASN A 71 7.21 -10.52 7.08
C ASN A 71 8.22 -11.68 7.24
N LEU A 72 7.69 -12.89 7.37
CA LEU A 72 8.45 -14.13 7.59
C LEU A 72 9.44 -14.53 6.47
N ARG A 73 9.43 -13.83 5.32
CA ARG A 73 10.35 -14.09 4.20
C ARG A 73 11.44 -13.02 4.07
N LEU A 74 11.39 -11.95 4.89
CA LEU A 74 12.29 -10.80 4.76
C LEU A 74 13.76 -11.21 4.82
N ASP A 75 14.13 -12.04 5.78
CA ASP A 75 15.48 -12.59 5.98
C ASP A 75 15.91 -13.49 4.81
N LYS A 76 15.01 -14.37 4.35
CA LYS A 76 15.29 -15.24 3.20
C LYS A 76 15.57 -14.44 1.92
N ILE A 77 14.83 -13.35 1.71
CA ILE A 77 14.89 -12.57 0.47
C ILE A 77 16.07 -11.59 0.51
N PHE A 78 16.26 -10.88 1.62
CA PHE A 78 17.23 -9.78 1.71
C PHE A 78 18.47 -10.10 2.53
N GLY A 79 18.56 -11.24 3.22
CA GLY A 79 19.67 -11.54 4.13
C GLY A 79 21.04 -11.50 3.45
N ALA A 80 21.19 -12.17 2.30
CA ALA A 80 22.44 -12.16 1.54
C ALA A 80 22.76 -10.76 0.98
N THR A 81 21.76 -10.09 0.40
CA THR A 81 21.86 -8.74 -0.15
C THR A 81 22.29 -7.73 0.90
N PHE A 82 21.64 -7.72 2.07
CA PHE A 82 21.95 -6.82 3.17
C PHE A 82 23.33 -7.08 3.76
N LYS A 83 23.75 -8.34 3.85
CA LYS A 83 25.11 -8.68 4.26
C LYS A 83 26.16 -8.13 3.28
N ALA A 84 25.92 -8.25 1.97
CA ALA A 84 26.79 -7.69 0.94
C ALA A 84 26.86 -6.16 0.99
N LEU A 85 25.72 -5.50 1.17
CA LEU A 85 25.63 -4.04 1.35
C LEU A 85 26.39 -3.58 2.60
N LYS A 86 26.19 -4.23 3.75
CA LYS A 86 26.91 -3.91 4.99
C LYS A 86 28.42 -4.13 4.88
N ALA A 87 28.87 -5.16 4.17
CA ALA A 87 30.31 -5.38 3.93
C ALA A 87 30.96 -4.21 3.18
N ARG A 88 30.15 -3.48 2.39
CA ARG A 88 30.53 -2.27 1.66
C ARG A 88 30.21 -0.98 2.43
N ARG A 89 29.76 -1.08 3.69
CA ARG A 89 29.34 0.03 4.57
C ARG A 89 28.13 0.82 4.05
N VAL A 90 27.31 0.22 3.19
CA VAL A 90 26.02 0.79 2.78
C VAL A 90 25.02 0.64 3.92
N LYS A 91 24.32 1.72 4.25
CA LYS A 91 23.33 1.75 5.33
C LYS A 91 22.01 1.14 4.87
N ILE A 92 21.20 0.67 5.82
CA ILE A 92 19.90 0.04 5.55
C ILE A 92 18.85 0.73 6.42
N GLY A 93 17.72 1.11 5.84
CA GLY A 93 16.57 1.65 6.56
C GLY A 93 15.25 1.14 6.02
N PHE A 94 14.17 1.47 6.72
CA PHE A 94 12.82 1.06 6.35
C PHE A 94 11.88 2.26 6.36
N LEU A 95 11.01 2.33 5.35
CA LEU A 95 10.09 3.45 5.14
C LEU A 95 8.68 2.95 4.80
N SER A 96 7.64 3.55 5.40
CA SER A 96 6.27 3.07 5.25
C SER A 96 6.15 1.56 5.61
N ALA A 97 6.96 1.13 6.59
CA ALA A 97 7.14 -0.27 6.96
C ALA A 97 5.86 -0.82 7.60
N GLY A 98 5.39 -1.96 7.09
CA GLY A 98 4.18 -2.64 7.56
C GLY A 98 4.40 -4.14 7.71
N MET A 99 3.67 -4.75 8.64
CA MET A 99 3.67 -6.19 8.88
C MET A 99 2.69 -6.93 7.95
N SER A 100 2.80 -8.26 7.81
CA SER A 100 1.83 -9.05 7.03
C SER A 100 0.80 -9.75 7.90
N LEU A 101 1.22 -10.38 8.99
CA LEU A 101 0.37 -11.11 9.93
C LEU A 101 -0.01 -10.26 11.14
N TYR A 102 0.85 -9.33 11.56
CA TYR A 102 0.67 -8.50 12.77
C TYR A 102 0.36 -9.37 14.00
N ASP A 103 1.24 -10.34 14.24
CA ASP A 103 1.22 -11.18 15.43
C ASP A 103 2.62 -11.26 16.07
N GLU A 104 2.66 -11.83 17.28
CA GLU A 104 3.89 -11.98 18.05
C GLU A 104 4.91 -12.91 17.40
N GLY A 105 4.49 -13.88 16.59
CA GLY A 105 5.38 -14.81 15.90
C GLY A 105 6.15 -14.10 14.79
N GLU A 106 5.44 -13.39 13.91
CA GLU A 106 6.03 -12.54 12.88
C GLU A 106 6.91 -11.45 13.49
N ALA A 107 6.44 -10.80 14.56
CA ALA A 107 7.21 -9.76 15.24
C ALA A 107 8.55 -10.29 15.77
N LYS A 108 8.57 -11.47 16.41
CA LYS A 108 9.80 -12.10 16.92
C LYS A 108 10.76 -12.48 15.78
N HIS A 109 10.24 -13.10 14.72
CA HIS A 109 11.04 -13.50 13.55
C HIS A 109 11.70 -12.27 12.88
N VAL A 110 10.88 -11.27 12.56
CA VAL A 110 11.36 -10.03 11.92
C VAL A 110 12.34 -9.30 12.83
N ALA A 111 12.04 -9.13 14.12
CA ALA A 111 12.94 -8.43 15.04
C ALA A 111 14.28 -9.15 15.20
N ALA A 112 14.32 -10.49 15.19
CA ALA A 112 15.58 -11.24 15.25
C ALA A 112 16.50 -10.88 14.08
N PHE A 113 15.96 -10.89 12.85
CA PHE A 113 16.71 -10.48 11.67
C PHE A 113 17.11 -9.00 11.70
N LEU A 114 16.19 -8.09 12.06
CA LEU A 114 16.50 -6.67 12.12
C LEU A 114 17.56 -6.33 13.19
N ASN A 115 17.62 -7.06 14.30
CA ASN A 115 18.69 -6.89 15.30
C ASN A 115 20.07 -7.34 14.77
N GLU A 116 20.14 -8.31 13.85
CA GLU A 116 21.38 -8.71 13.17
C GLU A 116 21.82 -7.62 12.17
N ILE A 117 20.87 -7.10 11.39
CA ILE A 117 21.15 -6.11 10.35
C ILE A 117 21.38 -4.71 10.94
N GLN A 118 20.80 -4.39 12.09
CA GLN A 118 20.89 -3.08 12.76
C GLN A 118 20.53 -1.93 11.80
N PRO A 119 19.25 -1.80 11.40
CA PRO A 119 18.85 -0.73 10.49
C PRO A 119 19.07 0.64 11.13
N SER A 120 19.44 1.61 10.30
CA SER A 120 19.63 3.00 10.71
C SER A 120 18.33 3.62 11.24
N PHE A 121 17.19 3.28 10.63
CA PHE A 121 15.87 3.72 11.09
C PHE A 121 14.74 2.85 10.53
N ILE A 122 13.58 2.94 11.17
CA ILE A 122 12.33 2.30 10.78
C ILE A 122 11.18 3.30 10.90
N PHE A 123 10.70 3.78 9.76
CA PHE A 123 9.48 4.59 9.67
C PHE A 123 8.32 3.66 9.33
N THR A 124 7.38 3.50 10.26
CA THR A 124 6.23 2.61 10.08
C THR A 124 5.11 3.28 9.31
N ARG A 125 4.16 2.49 8.80
CA ARG A 125 2.94 3.00 8.13
C ARG A 125 1.73 3.10 9.05
N ASP A 126 1.84 2.52 10.24
CA ASP A 126 0.84 2.50 11.31
C ASP A 126 1.52 2.23 12.66
N THR A 127 0.82 2.60 13.73
CA THR A 127 1.31 2.52 15.11
C THR A 127 1.48 1.07 15.60
N GLN A 128 0.71 0.11 15.07
CA GLN A 128 0.76 -1.27 15.56
C GLN A 128 2.09 -1.94 15.28
N VAL A 129 2.74 -1.62 14.16
CA VAL A 129 4.10 -2.12 13.85
C VAL A 129 5.09 -1.74 14.95
N ILE A 130 5.04 -0.51 15.46
CA ILE A 130 5.90 -0.04 16.56
C ILE A 130 5.60 -0.84 17.82
N ASN A 131 4.33 -1.01 18.17
CA ASN A 131 3.92 -1.74 19.37
C ASN A 131 4.43 -3.19 19.34
N PHE A 132 4.43 -3.85 18.18
CA PHE A 132 4.95 -5.20 18.02
C PHE A 132 6.48 -5.27 18.04
N LEU A 133 7.17 -4.39 17.32
CA LEU A 133 8.60 -4.53 17.03
C LEU A 133 9.52 -3.77 17.98
N LYS A 134 9.17 -2.54 18.37
CA LYS A 134 10.05 -1.69 19.19
C LYS A 134 10.48 -2.35 20.51
N PRO A 135 9.61 -3.06 21.26
CA PRO A 135 10.02 -3.76 22.49
C PRO A 135 10.99 -4.92 22.25
N LYS A 136 11.15 -5.38 21.00
CA LYS A 136 11.95 -6.56 20.63
C LYS A 136 13.26 -6.18 19.93
N MET A 137 13.48 -4.90 19.68
CA MET A 137 14.64 -4.38 18.96
C MET A 137 15.56 -3.58 19.87
N LYS A 138 16.87 -3.69 19.62
CA LYS A 138 17.91 -2.93 20.30
C LYS A 138 18.31 -1.74 19.43
N ASP A 139 18.37 -0.55 20.03
CA ASP A 139 19.04 0.63 19.48
C ASP A 139 18.60 1.08 18.08
N ALA A 140 17.37 0.77 17.66
CA ALA A 140 16.81 1.21 16.38
C ALA A 140 15.97 2.48 16.55
N ILE A 141 16.16 3.46 15.65
CA ILE A 141 15.34 4.66 15.57
C ILE A 141 13.99 4.27 14.95
N PHE A 142 12.90 4.49 15.69
CA PHE A 142 11.54 4.29 15.20
C PHE A 142 10.83 5.63 15.04
N TYR A 143 10.06 5.75 13.97
CA TYR A 143 9.12 6.85 13.77
C TYR A 143 7.73 6.30 13.40
N ASP A 144 6.69 6.78 14.09
CA ASP A 144 5.30 6.46 13.79
C ASP A 144 4.84 7.26 12.58
N GLY A 145 5.12 6.72 11.40
CA GLY A 145 4.95 7.40 10.13
C GLY A 145 3.60 7.21 9.47
N LEU A 146 3.55 7.62 8.22
CA LEU A 146 2.42 7.41 7.32
C LEU A 146 2.78 6.35 6.29
N CYS A 147 1.75 5.69 5.74
CA CYS A 147 1.95 4.99 4.48
C CYS A 147 2.36 5.99 3.39
N ALA A 148 3.39 5.68 2.62
CA ALA A 148 3.89 6.59 1.60
C ALA A 148 2.85 6.91 0.50
N SER A 149 1.78 6.10 0.36
CA SER A 149 0.65 6.45 -0.51
C SER A 149 -0.06 7.75 -0.10
N MET A 150 0.14 8.26 1.12
CA MET A 150 -0.38 9.57 1.55
C MET A 150 0.37 10.76 0.95
N PHE A 151 1.41 10.52 0.16
CA PHE A 151 2.09 11.53 -0.66
C PHE A 151 1.72 11.42 -2.15
N LEU A 152 0.77 10.53 -2.49
CA LEU A 152 0.43 10.25 -3.88
C LEU A 152 -0.13 11.47 -4.62
N ASN A 153 -0.90 12.33 -3.95
CA ASN A 153 -1.42 13.56 -4.55
C ASN A 153 -0.32 14.55 -4.96
N ASP A 154 0.87 14.46 -4.36
CA ASP A 154 2.04 15.26 -4.72
C ASP A 154 2.84 14.62 -5.88
N ALA A 155 2.54 13.36 -6.21
CA ALA A 155 3.30 12.57 -7.18
C ALA A 155 2.70 12.58 -8.59
N VAL A 156 1.40 12.88 -8.73
CA VAL A 156 0.65 12.65 -9.97
C VAL A 156 -0.12 13.89 -10.42
N THR A 157 -0.20 14.07 -11.74
CA THR A 157 -1.15 14.98 -12.39
C THR A 157 -2.10 14.11 -13.21
N LEU A 158 -3.39 14.18 -12.91
CA LEU A 158 -4.40 13.26 -13.46
C LEU A 158 -5.45 14.05 -14.25
N PRO A 159 -5.81 13.61 -15.47
CA PRO A 159 -6.94 14.17 -16.20
C PRO A 159 -8.23 13.90 -15.43
N SER A 160 -9.22 14.78 -15.61
CA SER A 160 -10.57 14.50 -15.14
C SER A 160 -11.38 13.75 -16.19
N LEU A 161 -12.27 12.88 -15.71
CA LEU A 161 -13.22 12.15 -16.55
C LEU A 161 -14.44 13.03 -16.86
N ILE A 162 -15.00 12.87 -18.06
CA ILE A 162 -16.19 13.61 -18.53
C ILE A 162 -17.36 13.43 -17.55
N ASN A 163 -17.50 12.23 -16.97
CA ASN A 163 -18.58 11.86 -16.06
C ASN A 163 -18.15 11.92 -14.58
N LYS A 164 -17.40 12.96 -14.18
CA LYS A 164 -16.95 13.13 -12.80
C LYS A 164 -18.12 13.08 -11.81
N ALA A 165 -17.96 12.31 -10.74
CA ALA A 165 -18.95 12.05 -9.69
C ALA A 165 -20.27 11.41 -10.18
N HIS A 166 -20.30 10.89 -11.42
CA HIS A 166 -21.44 10.21 -12.02
C HIS A 166 -21.22 8.70 -12.19
N TYR A 167 -20.39 8.09 -11.35
CA TYR A 167 -20.20 6.64 -11.25
C TYR A 167 -19.65 6.25 -9.87
N TYR A 168 -19.81 4.98 -9.51
CA TYR A 168 -19.14 4.37 -8.36
C TYR A 168 -17.98 3.50 -8.85
N VAL A 169 -16.95 3.32 -8.01
CA VAL A 169 -15.91 2.32 -8.28
C VAL A 169 -16.00 1.19 -7.27
N TYR A 170 -16.09 -0.03 -7.78
CA TYR A 170 -16.06 -1.25 -6.98
C TYR A 170 -14.75 -1.99 -7.22
N ASN A 171 -14.10 -2.44 -6.16
CA ASN A 171 -12.86 -3.21 -6.26
C ASN A 171 -12.88 -4.38 -5.26
N PHE A 172 -13.42 -5.49 -5.77
CA PHE A 172 -13.64 -6.75 -5.05
C PHE A 172 -13.11 -7.92 -5.90
N ASP A 173 -11.80 -7.97 -6.07
CA ASP A 173 -11.09 -8.91 -6.94
C ASP A 173 -10.49 -10.10 -6.17
N LYS A 174 -10.52 -10.08 -4.83
CA LYS A 174 -10.17 -11.19 -3.93
C LYS A 174 -11.39 -11.89 -3.38
N SER A 175 -12.53 -11.22 -3.28
CA SER A 175 -13.78 -11.76 -2.74
C SER A 175 -14.93 -11.68 -3.74
N ASN A 176 -16.07 -12.25 -3.35
CA ASN A 176 -17.31 -12.02 -4.07
C ASN A 176 -17.73 -10.58 -3.82
N GLU A 177 -18.12 -9.89 -4.89
CA GLU A 177 -18.65 -8.54 -4.81
C GLU A 177 -19.87 -8.51 -3.87
N PRO A 178 -19.88 -7.65 -2.84
CA PRO A 178 -21.01 -7.53 -1.94
C PRO A 178 -22.17 -6.81 -2.64
N GLN A 179 -23.39 -7.09 -2.18
CA GLN A 179 -24.57 -6.34 -2.56
C GLN A 179 -24.68 -5.12 -1.64
N LEU A 180 -24.84 -3.94 -2.23
CA LEU A 180 -24.95 -2.67 -1.50
C LEU A 180 -26.36 -2.12 -1.66
N TYR A 181 -27.00 -1.75 -0.54
CA TYR A 181 -28.32 -1.14 -0.53
C TYR A 181 -28.25 0.23 0.12
N TYR A 182 -28.89 1.22 -0.50
CA TYR A 182 -29.02 2.56 0.05
C TYR A 182 -30.36 2.68 0.80
N ASN A 183 -30.30 2.82 2.12
CA ASN A 183 -31.46 2.86 3.01
C ASN A 183 -31.41 4.14 3.85
N ASN A 184 -32.27 5.13 3.55
CA ASN A 184 -32.44 6.36 4.34
C ASN A 184 -31.15 7.14 4.66
N GLY A 185 -30.16 7.11 3.75
CA GLY A 185 -28.86 7.77 3.95
C GLY A 185 -27.73 6.83 4.38
N ASP A 186 -28.07 5.62 4.82
CA ASP A 186 -27.11 4.60 5.23
C ASP A 186 -26.90 3.55 4.14
N ILE A 187 -25.71 2.94 4.13
CA ILE A 187 -25.37 1.84 3.22
C ILE A 187 -25.40 0.53 3.98
N THR A 188 -26.31 -0.35 3.59
CA THR A 188 -26.36 -1.73 4.09
C THR A 188 -25.56 -2.63 3.15
N ILE A 189 -24.64 -3.41 3.70
CA ILE A 189 -23.77 -4.33 2.95
C ILE A 189 -24.23 -5.75 3.23
N THR A 190 -24.54 -6.53 2.20
CA THR A 190 -24.72 -7.98 2.33
C THR A 190 -23.68 -8.72 1.52
N THR A 191 -22.90 -9.57 2.19
CA THR A 191 -21.91 -10.41 1.54
C THR A 191 -22.54 -11.76 1.24
N PRO A 192 -22.59 -12.22 -0.03
CA PRO A 192 -23.07 -13.55 -0.34
C PRO A 192 -22.25 -14.59 0.43
N LYS A 193 -22.90 -15.56 1.08
CA LYS A 193 -22.19 -16.73 1.61
C LYS A 193 -21.42 -17.38 0.46
N LYS A 194 -20.16 -17.77 0.69
CA LYS A 194 -19.38 -18.54 -0.28
C LYS A 194 -20.19 -19.76 -0.70
N SER A 195 -20.69 -19.76 -1.93
CA SER A 195 -21.27 -20.93 -2.57
C SER A 195 -20.16 -21.75 -3.21
N ILE A 196 -20.22 -23.08 -3.03
CA ILE A 196 -19.31 -24.04 -3.69
C ILE A 196 -19.61 -24.09 -5.20
N PHE A 197 -20.85 -23.80 -5.59
CA PHE A 197 -21.24 -23.58 -6.98
C PHE A 197 -20.93 -22.12 -7.34
N LYS A 198 -20.20 -21.90 -8.45
CA LYS A 198 -19.96 -20.55 -9.01
C LYS A 198 -21.32 -19.86 -9.10
N SER A 199 -21.56 -18.89 -8.21
CA SER A 199 -22.79 -18.11 -8.23
C SER A 199 -22.83 -17.39 -9.57
N SER A 200 -23.82 -17.76 -10.38
CA SER A 200 -24.19 -17.09 -11.61
C SER A 200 -25.09 -15.89 -11.34
N THR A 201 -25.05 -15.34 -10.11
CA THR A 201 -25.88 -14.20 -9.75
C THR A 201 -25.40 -13.00 -10.57
N PRO A 202 -26.26 -12.41 -11.41
CA PRO A 202 -25.92 -11.19 -12.13
C PRO A 202 -25.49 -10.12 -11.12
N LEU A 203 -24.38 -9.46 -11.40
CA LEU A 203 -23.92 -8.33 -10.61
C LEU A 203 -24.70 -7.08 -11.04
N ASP A 204 -24.97 -6.20 -10.09
CA ASP A 204 -25.61 -4.92 -10.40
C ASP A 204 -24.71 -4.09 -11.31
N GLU A 205 -25.27 -3.53 -12.37
CA GLU A 205 -24.54 -2.62 -13.26
C GLU A 205 -24.59 -1.18 -12.75
N THR A 206 -25.54 -0.88 -11.87
CA THR A 206 -25.76 0.45 -11.31
C THR A 206 -26.01 0.38 -9.82
N PHE A 207 -25.55 1.38 -9.07
CA PHE A 207 -25.92 1.60 -7.67
C PHE A 207 -26.58 2.96 -7.55
N ASN A 208 -27.77 3.03 -6.95
CA ASN A 208 -28.53 4.28 -6.81
C ASN A 208 -28.63 5.09 -8.12
N GLY A 209 -28.94 4.42 -9.23
CA GLY A 209 -29.11 5.01 -10.55
C GLY A 209 -27.83 5.44 -11.29
N LEU A 210 -26.64 5.23 -10.72
CA LEU A 210 -25.36 5.53 -11.38
C LEU A 210 -24.57 4.27 -11.74
N PRO A 211 -23.81 4.27 -12.85
CA PRO A 211 -23.02 3.13 -13.27
C PRO A 211 -21.95 2.73 -12.24
N ILE A 212 -21.64 1.44 -12.20
CA ILE A 212 -20.56 0.86 -11.40
C ILE A 212 -19.40 0.50 -12.33
N ILE A 213 -18.26 1.16 -12.14
CA ILE A 213 -16.99 0.77 -12.77
C ILE A 213 -16.25 -0.17 -11.83
N ARG A 214 -15.80 -1.31 -12.35
CA ARG A 214 -15.03 -2.29 -11.58
C ARG A 214 -13.56 -2.12 -11.88
N THR A 215 -12.72 -2.10 -10.86
CA THR A 215 -11.27 -2.18 -11.04
C THR A 215 -10.77 -3.54 -10.59
N ASN A 216 -9.75 -4.07 -11.26
CA ASN A 216 -9.07 -5.29 -10.86
C ASN A 216 -7.60 -4.94 -10.55
N ASN A 217 -7.10 -5.29 -9.37
CA ASN A 217 -5.74 -4.91 -8.95
C ASN A 217 -4.75 -6.07 -9.10
N ASN A 218 -5.18 -7.21 -9.63
CA ASN A 218 -4.33 -8.38 -9.81
C ASN A 218 -3.41 -8.25 -11.03
N GLU A 219 -2.45 -9.16 -11.13
CA GLU A 219 -1.54 -9.26 -12.27
C GLU A 219 -2.25 -9.60 -13.59
N ILE A 220 -1.70 -9.10 -14.71
CA ILE A 220 -2.21 -9.37 -16.08
C ILE A 220 -2.19 -10.88 -16.38
N ASP A 221 -1.28 -11.62 -15.77
CA ASP A 221 -1.05 -13.04 -16.03
C ASP A 221 -2.21 -13.96 -15.57
N LEU A 222 -3.22 -13.43 -14.87
CA LEU A 222 -4.45 -14.17 -14.56
C LEU A 222 -5.31 -14.52 -15.79
N GLY A 223 -4.99 -13.95 -16.96
CA GLY A 223 -5.71 -14.17 -18.21
C GLY A 223 -6.92 -13.26 -18.35
N TYR A 224 -7.09 -12.67 -19.54
CA TYR A 224 -8.12 -11.67 -19.79
C TYR A 224 -9.55 -12.15 -19.53
N GLU A 225 -9.84 -13.42 -19.80
CA GLU A 225 -11.18 -13.99 -19.54
C GLU A 225 -11.55 -13.95 -18.06
N GLU A 226 -10.58 -14.16 -17.14
CA GLU A 226 -10.81 -14.08 -15.70
C GLU A 226 -10.93 -12.63 -15.22
N LEU A 227 -10.15 -11.72 -15.80
CA LEU A 227 -10.14 -10.31 -15.45
C LEU A 227 -11.43 -9.60 -15.91
N TYR A 228 -11.93 -9.90 -17.11
CA TYR A 228 -13.05 -9.22 -17.77
C TYR A 228 -14.39 -9.97 -17.68
N LYS A 229 -14.56 -10.85 -16.68
CA LYS A 229 -15.86 -11.52 -16.44
C LYS A 229 -17.00 -10.59 -16.09
N ARG A 230 -16.67 -9.41 -15.56
CA ARG A 230 -17.64 -8.45 -15.05
C ARG A 230 -17.71 -7.27 -16.01
N LYS A 231 -18.93 -6.80 -16.28
CA LYS A 231 -19.15 -5.61 -17.08
C LYS A 231 -18.46 -4.40 -16.46
N ASP A 232 -17.98 -3.51 -17.33
CA ASP A 232 -17.30 -2.26 -16.98
C ASP A 232 -16.08 -2.46 -16.07
N THR A 233 -15.35 -3.55 -16.31
CA THR A 233 -14.06 -3.81 -15.66
C THR A 233 -12.94 -3.05 -16.35
N TYR A 234 -12.20 -2.29 -15.55
CA TYR A 234 -10.96 -1.65 -15.91
C TYR A 234 -9.77 -2.41 -15.31
N HIS A 235 -8.78 -2.66 -16.16
CA HIS A 235 -7.51 -3.27 -15.79
C HIS A 235 -6.38 -2.64 -16.61
N SER A 236 -5.21 -2.53 -16.00
CA SER A 236 -3.99 -1.95 -16.56
C SER A 236 -2.79 -2.36 -15.71
N ASP A 237 -1.62 -2.47 -16.32
CA ASP A 237 -0.32 -2.61 -15.65
C ASP A 237 0.20 -1.27 -15.12
N LEU A 238 -0.28 -0.15 -15.66
CA LEU A 238 0.09 1.20 -15.25
C LEU A 238 -0.95 1.84 -14.33
N PRO A 239 -0.52 2.64 -13.33
CA PRO A 239 -1.41 3.11 -12.26
C PRO A 239 -2.33 4.28 -12.67
N TYR A 240 -1.92 5.10 -13.64
CA TYR A 240 -2.56 6.40 -13.89
C TYR A 240 -4.03 6.33 -14.28
N GLY A 241 -4.45 5.28 -15.00
CA GLY A 241 -5.86 5.10 -15.33
C GLY A 241 -6.70 4.71 -14.12
N TYR A 242 -6.19 3.86 -13.21
CA TYR A 242 -6.85 3.61 -11.92
C TYR A 242 -6.99 4.91 -11.14
N LEU A 243 -5.92 5.68 -11.01
CA LEU A 243 -5.94 6.92 -10.22
C LEU A 243 -6.92 7.95 -10.79
N SER A 244 -7.04 8.03 -12.12
CA SER A 244 -8.03 8.91 -12.78
C SER A 244 -9.46 8.47 -12.47
N LEU A 245 -9.74 7.17 -12.52
CA LEU A 245 -11.04 6.61 -12.13
C LEU A 245 -11.37 6.84 -10.65
N LEU A 246 -10.40 6.62 -9.75
CA LEU A 246 -10.61 6.74 -8.31
C LEU A 246 -10.84 8.20 -7.88
N LYS A 247 -10.07 9.15 -8.44
CA LYS A 247 -10.16 10.59 -8.13
C LYS A 247 -11.55 11.16 -8.39
N ASP A 248 -12.17 10.76 -9.50
CA ASP A 248 -13.43 11.35 -9.97
C ASP A 248 -14.66 10.48 -9.66
N ALA A 249 -14.49 9.35 -8.95
CA ALA A 249 -15.62 8.54 -8.51
C ALA A 249 -16.50 9.28 -7.51
N LYS A 250 -17.81 9.00 -7.51
CA LYS A 250 -18.72 9.49 -6.47
C LYS A 250 -18.35 8.94 -5.10
N THR A 251 -18.17 7.61 -5.05
CA THR A 251 -17.65 6.87 -3.90
C THR A 251 -16.93 5.63 -4.40
N VAL A 252 -15.85 5.26 -3.73
CA VAL A 252 -15.12 4.01 -3.96
C VAL A 252 -15.43 3.00 -2.85
N PHE A 253 -15.88 1.81 -3.23
CA PHE A 253 -16.09 0.68 -2.32
C PHE A 253 -15.07 -0.41 -2.64
N SER A 254 -14.26 -0.80 -1.66
CA SER A 254 -13.16 -1.72 -1.93
C SER A 254 -12.74 -2.56 -0.74
N GLU A 255 -12.27 -3.77 -1.01
CA GLU A 255 -11.54 -4.61 -0.05
C GLU A 255 -10.01 -4.42 -0.10
N ARG A 256 -9.51 -3.52 -0.96
CA ARG A 256 -8.09 -3.23 -1.12
C ARG A 256 -7.74 -1.95 -0.40
N VAL A 257 -6.88 -2.09 0.61
CA VAL A 257 -6.37 -0.97 1.44
C VAL A 257 -5.85 0.19 0.59
N HIS A 258 -4.99 -0.08 -0.40
CA HIS A 258 -4.40 0.98 -1.22
C HIS A 258 -5.36 1.60 -2.24
N THR A 259 -6.42 0.89 -2.66
CA THR A 259 -7.48 1.49 -3.50
C THR A 259 -8.22 2.57 -2.72
N CYS A 260 -8.64 2.28 -1.48
CA CYS A 260 -9.24 3.28 -0.60
C CYS A 260 -8.25 4.40 -0.27
N ALA A 261 -7.02 4.07 0.12
CA ALA A 261 -6.00 5.06 0.47
C ALA A 261 -5.70 6.05 -0.68
N ALA A 262 -5.58 5.54 -1.92
CA ALA A 262 -5.37 6.38 -3.11
C ALA A 262 -6.58 7.27 -3.42
N THR A 263 -7.80 6.75 -3.25
CA THR A 263 -9.02 7.55 -3.44
C THR A 263 -9.06 8.72 -2.47
N LEU A 264 -8.83 8.43 -1.19
CA LEU A 264 -8.90 9.40 -0.12
C LEU A 264 -7.88 10.53 -0.33
N ILE A 265 -6.61 10.20 -0.57
CA ILE A 265 -5.55 11.21 -0.74
C ILE A 265 -5.75 12.08 -2.00
N LEU A 266 -6.44 11.56 -3.01
CA LEU A 266 -6.83 12.31 -4.21
C LEU A 266 -8.06 13.21 -3.98
N GLY A 267 -8.58 13.28 -2.75
CA GLY A 267 -9.71 14.12 -2.36
C GLY A 267 -11.09 13.47 -2.53
N GLY A 268 -11.11 12.17 -2.84
CA GLY A 268 -12.35 11.41 -3.01
C GLY A 268 -12.91 10.84 -1.70
N THR A 269 -13.99 10.08 -1.85
CA THR A 269 -14.68 9.40 -0.75
C THR A 269 -14.57 7.90 -0.90
N ALA A 270 -14.22 7.17 0.17
CA ALA A 270 -14.06 5.72 0.13
C ALA A 270 -14.68 5.02 1.34
N GLN A 271 -15.12 3.78 1.15
CA GLN A 271 -15.48 2.84 2.20
C GLN A 271 -14.69 1.53 2.02
N TYR A 272 -14.04 1.08 3.09
CA TYR A 272 -13.28 -0.16 3.10
C TYR A 272 -14.18 -1.30 3.59
N ILE A 273 -14.40 -2.29 2.73
CA ILE A 273 -15.28 -3.43 3.00
C ILE A 273 -14.40 -4.68 3.00
N PRO A 274 -14.03 -5.23 4.18
CA PRO A 274 -13.11 -6.36 4.26
C PRO A 274 -13.73 -7.63 3.66
N LYS A 275 -12.90 -8.45 3.00
CA LYS A 275 -13.23 -9.75 2.41
C LYS A 275 -13.98 -10.69 3.36
N SER A 276 -13.73 -10.59 4.66
CA SER A 276 -14.37 -11.39 5.71
C SER A 276 -14.40 -10.61 7.03
N THR A 277 -15.48 -10.72 7.79
CA THR A 277 -15.53 -10.23 9.18
C THR A 277 -14.52 -10.95 10.09
N ARG A 278 -14.00 -12.11 9.66
CA ARG A 278 -12.92 -12.86 10.33
C ARG A 278 -11.54 -12.67 9.70
N SER A 279 -11.41 -11.91 8.59
CA SER A 279 -10.09 -11.60 8.07
C SER A 279 -9.47 -10.52 8.95
N PHE A 280 -8.53 -10.92 9.80
CA PHE A 280 -7.61 -10.04 10.51
C PHE A 280 -6.64 -9.34 9.53
N GLU A 281 -7.14 -8.72 8.46
CA GLU A 281 -6.33 -7.95 7.52
C GLU A 281 -5.97 -6.60 8.18
N LYS A 282 -5.06 -6.69 9.15
CA LYS A 282 -4.50 -5.59 9.93
C LYS A 282 -3.68 -4.61 9.08
N ARG A 283 -3.50 -4.89 7.78
CA ARG A 283 -3.00 -3.90 6.80
C ARG A 283 -3.90 -2.66 6.71
N SER A 284 -5.17 -2.77 7.12
CA SER A 284 -6.12 -1.65 7.20
C SER A 284 -5.84 -0.70 8.38
N ASN A 285 -4.92 -1.01 9.29
CA ASN A 285 -4.52 -0.12 10.41
C ASN A 285 -4.04 1.26 9.94
N ILE A 286 -3.64 1.39 8.68
CA ILE A 286 -3.31 2.71 8.11
C ILE A 286 -4.47 3.70 8.20
N PHE A 287 -5.72 3.23 8.20
CA PHE A 287 -6.89 4.10 8.27
C PHE A 287 -7.06 4.68 9.67
N GLU A 288 -6.82 3.89 10.71
CA GLU A 288 -6.76 4.39 12.09
C GLU A 288 -5.66 5.43 12.25
N ARG A 289 -4.47 5.17 11.67
CA ARG A 289 -3.33 6.10 11.72
C ARG A 289 -3.61 7.47 11.09
N ILE A 290 -4.54 7.54 10.13
CA ILE A 290 -4.96 8.77 9.47
C ILE A 290 -6.31 9.31 9.98
N GLY A 291 -6.80 8.82 11.12
CA GLY A 291 -8.01 9.32 11.78
C GLY A 291 -9.33 8.83 11.15
N LEU A 292 -9.30 7.76 10.36
CA LEU A 292 -10.44 7.25 9.59
C LEU A 292 -10.93 5.88 10.06
N SER A 293 -11.12 5.70 11.37
CA SER A 293 -11.69 4.46 11.93
C SER A 293 -13.12 4.17 11.46
N ASP A 294 -13.87 5.20 11.06
CA ASP A 294 -15.25 5.07 10.56
C ASP A 294 -15.35 4.47 9.14
N ILE A 295 -14.23 4.32 8.42
CA ILE A 295 -14.18 3.83 7.03
C ILE A 295 -14.79 2.44 6.84
N PHE A 296 -14.87 1.65 7.90
CA PHE A 296 -15.47 0.30 7.86
C PHE A 296 -17.00 0.34 7.86
N ASN A 297 -17.59 1.41 8.39
CA ASN A 297 -19.03 1.52 8.61
C ASN A 297 -19.71 2.39 7.55
N LYS A 298 -19.02 3.42 7.05
CA LYS A 298 -19.57 4.37 6.08
C LYS A 298 -18.49 4.91 5.14
N PRO A 299 -18.88 5.48 3.99
CA PRO A 299 -17.97 6.27 3.17
C PRO A 299 -17.41 7.46 3.96
N VAL A 300 -16.10 7.69 3.86
CA VAL A 300 -15.39 8.78 4.54
C VAL A 300 -14.48 9.54 3.57
N SER A 301 -14.07 10.74 3.97
CA SER A 301 -13.09 11.59 3.28
C SER A 301 -11.98 11.99 4.26
N LEU A 302 -10.80 12.33 3.75
CA LEU A 302 -9.67 12.73 4.58
C LEU A 302 -9.82 14.13 5.20
N ASP A 303 -9.36 14.27 6.43
CA ASP A 303 -8.99 15.57 7.00
C ASP A 303 -7.61 15.96 6.50
N PHE A 304 -7.57 16.84 5.49
CA PHE A 304 -6.32 17.32 4.91
C PHE A 304 -5.50 18.20 5.85
N ASN A 305 -6.12 18.87 6.83
CA ASN A 305 -5.37 19.69 7.79
C ASN A 305 -4.54 18.78 8.71
N TYR A 306 -5.20 17.74 9.25
CA TYR A 306 -4.51 16.72 10.03
C TYR A 306 -3.42 16.02 9.18
N LEU A 307 -3.77 15.59 7.97
CA LEU A 307 -2.85 14.83 7.14
C LEU A 307 -1.63 15.63 6.70
N ASN A 308 -1.82 16.90 6.29
CA ASN A 308 -0.70 17.74 5.86
C ASN A 308 0.28 17.98 7.00
N LYS A 309 -0.22 18.20 8.22
CA LYS A 309 0.62 18.28 9.42
C LYS A 309 1.42 16.99 9.64
N GLU A 310 0.80 15.82 9.48
CA GLU A 310 1.50 14.54 9.64
C GLU A 310 2.53 14.28 8.52
N LYS A 311 2.25 14.72 7.28
CA LYS A 311 3.21 14.69 6.18
C LYS A 311 4.42 15.57 6.49
N GLU A 312 4.19 16.80 6.95
CA GLU A 312 5.25 17.73 7.36
C GLU A 312 6.11 17.16 8.49
N ASN A 313 5.47 16.58 9.53
CA ASN A 313 6.16 15.92 10.63
C ASN A 313 7.04 14.76 10.13
N MET A 314 6.50 13.91 9.26
CA MET A 314 7.24 12.77 8.69
C MET A 314 8.42 13.23 7.80
N VAL A 315 8.22 14.27 6.98
CA VAL A 315 9.30 14.87 6.18
C VAL A 315 10.40 15.44 7.07
N LYS A 316 10.03 16.16 8.13
CA LYS A 316 10.96 16.74 9.09
C LYS A 316 11.77 15.64 9.80
N ALA A 317 11.10 14.64 10.36
CA ALA A 317 11.76 13.55 11.06
C ALA A 317 12.71 12.77 10.13
N LEU A 318 12.31 12.54 8.88
CA LEU A 318 13.16 11.86 7.90
C LEU A 318 14.39 12.72 7.54
N LYS A 319 14.23 14.04 7.40
CA LYS A 319 15.36 14.97 7.19
C LYS A 319 16.37 14.93 8.33
N GLU A 320 15.89 14.96 9.57
CA GLU A 320 16.73 14.91 10.77
C GLU A 320 17.54 13.62 10.82
N VAL A 321 16.87 12.47 10.66
CA VAL A 321 17.53 11.17 10.66
C VAL A 321 18.55 11.05 9.51
N LEU A 322 18.21 11.50 8.30
CA LEU A 322 19.14 11.44 7.16
C LEU A 322 20.35 12.37 7.34
N ALA A 323 20.22 13.49 8.05
CA ALA A 323 21.34 14.39 8.31
C ALA A 323 22.37 13.81 9.30
N GLU A 324 21.96 12.85 10.13
CA GLU A 324 22.82 12.14 11.08
C GLU A 324 23.57 10.95 10.47
N LEU A 325 23.26 10.59 9.21
CA LEU A 325 23.88 9.46 8.52
C LEU A 325 25.12 9.87 7.73
#